data_AF-A0AA45G669-F1
#
_entry.id   AF-A0AA45G669-F1
#
_cell.length_a   1.000
_cell.length_b   1.000
_cell.length_c   1.000
_cell.angle_alpha   90.00
_cell.angle_beta   90.00
_cell.angle_gamma   90.00
#
_symmetry.space_group_name_H-M   'P 1'
#
loop_
_entity.id
_entity.type
_entity.pdbx_description
1 polymer ?
#
loop_
_entity_poly.entity_id
_entity_poly.type
_entity_poly.pdbx_seq_one_letter_code
_entity_poly.pdbx_strand_id
1 'polypeptide(L)'
;MSGRDRRLDQPSDRRRPSLFTLDSDVIGVYSERLARFLGTGRYLAIQTVIVVVWIVLNLVSFFHHWDPYPFILLNLAFSTQAAYAAPLILLAQNRQENRDRVSLEEDRVRAAETKADTEFLARELASVRLAVGDTVTRDYLRKELDDLLDELVARLQTPKPAEENPVSDAERD
;
A
#
# COMPACT_ATOMS: atom_id res chain seq x y z
N MET A 1 -28.23 36.24 -33.80
CA MET A 1 -27.82 34.87 -33.42
C MET A 1 -26.60 34.55 -34.29
N SER A 2 -25.38 34.28 -33.82
CA SER A 2 -24.98 33.54 -32.63
C SER A 2 -23.59 34.00 -32.21
N GLY A 3 -23.40 34.31 -30.92
CA GLY A 3 -22.09 34.51 -30.31
C GLY A 3 -21.38 33.17 -30.20
N ARG A 4 -20.11 33.12 -30.64
CA ARG A 4 -19.26 31.95 -30.46
C ARG A 4 -18.61 32.04 -29.08
N ASP A 5 -19.26 31.42 -28.10
CA ASP A 5 -18.70 31.19 -26.77
C ASP A 5 -17.51 30.22 -26.89
N ARG A 6 -16.28 30.76 -26.82
CA ARG A 6 -15.09 29.95 -26.56
C ARG A 6 -15.14 29.51 -25.10
N ARG A 7 -15.45 28.24 -24.90
CA ARG A 7 -15.40 27.58 -23.60
C ARG A 7 -13.99 27.69 -23.01
N LEU A 8 -13.88 28.39 -21.89
CA LEU A 8 -12.66 28.66 -21.12
C LEU A 8 -12.34 27.56 -20.09
N ASP A 9 -13.04 26.43 -20.15
CA ASP A 9 -13.03 25.39 -19.10
C ASP A 9 -12.04 24.23 -19.33
N GLN A 10 -11.18 24.30 -20.34
CA GLN A 10 -10.18 23.26 -20.56
C GLN A 10 -8.88 23.66 -19.85
N PRO A 11 -8.51 23.05 -18.71
CA PRO A 11 -7.20 23.29 -18.12
C PRO A 11 -6.15 22.90 -19.17
N SER A 12 -5.41 23.90 -19.65
CA SER A 12 -4.30 23.71 -20.56
C SER A 12 -3.21 22.99 -19.81
N ASP A 13 -3.16 21.66 -19.95
CA ASP A 13 -2.09 20.82 -19.44
C ASP A 13 -0.85 21.08 -20.28
N ARG A 14 -0.14 22.15 -19.90
CA ARG A 14 1.06 22.66 -20.53
C ARG A 14 2.18 21.66 -20.22
N ARG A 15 2.19 20.53 -20.94
CA ARG A 15 3.28 19.55 -20.91
C ARG A 15 4.58 20.28 -21.20
N ARG A 16 5.34 20.53 -20.15
CA ARG A 16 6.70 21.07 -20.24
C ARG A 16 7.50 20.10 -21.11
N PRO A 17 8.25 20.55 -22.12
CA PRO A 17 9.11 19.67 -22.88
C PRO A 17 10.16 19.09 -21.93
N SER A 18 10.01 17.81 -21.60
CA SER A 18 10.98 17.05 -20.82
C SER A 18 12.19 16.79 -21.71
N LEU A 19 13.16 17.71 -21.66
CA LEU A 19 14.43 17.58 -22.37
C LEU A 19 15.43 16.62 -21.67
N PHE A 20 15.01 15.96 -20.59
CA PHE A 20 15.85 15.06 -19.79
C PHE A 20 15.11 13.78 -19.41
N THR A 21 14.61 13.05 -20.40
CA THR A 21 14.33 11.62 -20.23
C THR A 21 15.64 10.84 -20.38
N LEU A 22 16.58 11.04 -19.45
CA LEU A 22 17.74 10.15 -19.33
C LEU A 22 17.25 8.85 -18.69
N ASP A 23 17.47 7.73 -19.37
CA ASP A 23 17.03 6.37 -19.03
C ASP A 23 16.94 6.09 -17.52
N SER A 24 15.71 6.10 -17.01
CA SER A 24 15.38 5.77 -15.62
C SER A 24 15.85 4.36 -15.26
N ASP A 25 15.80 3.43 -16.22
CA ASP A 25 16.11 2.01 -16.01
C ASP A 25 17.61 1.77 -15.82
N VAL A 26 18.44 2.44 -16.62
CA VAL A 26 19.91 2.32 -16.55
C VAL A 26 20.42 2.86 -15.21
N ILE A 27 19.92 4.03 -14.79
CA ILE A 27 20.34 4.67 -13.53
C ILE A 27 19.77 3.93 -12.31
N GLY A 28 18.60 3.29 -12.43
CA GLY A 28 18.01 2.44 -11.40
C GLY A 28 18.95 1.31 -10.96
N VAL A 29 19.45 0.55 -11.93
CA VAL A 29 20.38 -0.57 -11.70
C VAL A 29 21.71 -0.09 -11.09
N TYR A 30 22.25 1.05 -11.56
CA TYR A 30 23.47 1.62 -10.98
C TYR A 30 23.30 2.04 -9.53
N SER A 31 22.14 2.58 -9.19
CA SER A 31 21.85 3.07 -7.84
C SER A 31 21.70 1.93 -6.83
N GLU A 32 21.07 0.83 -7.23
CA GLU A 32 20.96 -0.36 -6.39
C GLU A 32 22.32 -1.03 -6.15
N ARG A 33 23.23 -0.96 -7.14
CA ARG A 33 24.62 -1.39 -6.96
C ARG A 33 25.39 -0.43 -6.06
N LEU A 34 25.21 0.88 -6.22
CA LEU A 34 25.87 1.91 -5.40
C LEU A 34 25.40 1.87 -3.94
N ALA A 35 24.10 1.67 -3.70
CA ALA A 35 23.52 1.54 -2.36
C ALA A 35 24.07 0.31 -1.62
N ARG A 36 24.15 -0.84 -2.29
CA ARG A 36 24.77 -2.03 -1.71
C ARG A 36 26.27 -1.86 -1.46
N PHE A 37 26.94 -1.10 -2.32
CA PHE A 37 28.39 -0.83 -2.20
C PHE A 37 28.71 0.15 -1.05
N LEU A 38 27.92 1.22 -0.90
CA LEU A 38 28.09 2.24 0.14
C LEU A 38 27.57 1.79 1.52
N GLY A 39 26.54 0.94 1.57
CA GLY A 39 25.98 0.41 2.82
C GLY A 39 26.85 -0.67 3.49
N THR A 40 27.77 -1.29 2.73
CA THR A 40 28.72 -2.25 3.29
C THR A 40 29.98 -1.50 3.73
N GLY A 41 30.39 -1.58 5.00
CA GLY A 41 31.61 -0.93 5.53
C GLY A 41 32.92 -1.24 4.78
N ARG A 42 32.85 -2.14 3.81
CA ARG A 42 33.86 -2.45 2.80
C ARG A 42 34.30 -1.25 1.96
N TYR A 43 33.44 -0.29 1.64
CA TYR A 43 33.84 0.93 0.92
C TYR A 43 34.86 1.75 1.73
N LEU A 44 34.54 2.02 3.00
CA LEU A 44 35.42 2.74 3.92
C LEU A 44 36.75 2.00 4.11
N ALA A 45 36.71 0.67 4.26
CA ALA A 45 37.93 -0.14 4.39
C ALA A 45 38.85 -0.04 3.17
N ILE A 46 38.31 -0.14 1.95
CA ILE A 46 39.10 0.01 0.71
C ILE A 46 39.68 1.42 0.62
N GLN A 47 38.88 2.45 0.93
CA GLN A 47 39.32 3.85 0.89
C GLN A 47 40.47 4.11 1.87
N THR A 48 40.38 3.59 3.09
CA THR A 48 41.46 3.69 4.10
C THR A 48 42.73 2.99 3.63
N VAL A 49 42.61 1.78 3.05
CA VAL A 49 43.78 1.05 2.53
C VAL A 49 44.49 1.84 1.42
N ILE A 50 43.74 2.44 0.48
CA ILE A 50 44.32 3.26 -0.59
C ILE A 50 45.11 4.45 -0.01
N VAL A 51 44.54 5.15 0.98
CA VAL A 51 45.21 6.27 1.65
C VAL A 51 46.49 5.83 2.34
N VAL A 52 46.44 4.72 3.10
CA VAL A 52 47.61 4.18 3.80
C VAL A 52 48.70 3.76 2.81
N VAL A 53 48.35 3.06 1.73
CA VAL A 53 49.30 2.66 0.69
C VAL A 53 49.94 3.88 0.02
N TRP A 54 49.16 4.93 -0.23
CA TRP A 54 49.68 6.18 -0.80
C TRP A 54 50.70 6.85 0.12
N ILE A 55 50.38 6.95 1.42
CA ILE A 55 51.29 7.52 2.43
C ILE A 55 52.58 6.69 2.49
N VAL A 56 52.49 5.35 2.51
CA VAL A 56 53.66 4.45 2.56
C VAL A 56 54.52 4.58 1.31
N LEU A 57 53.92 4.59 0.11
CA LEU A 57 54.64 4.81 -1.15
C LEU A 57 55.38 6.14 -1.17
N ASN A 58 54.74 7.21 -0.68
CA ASN A 58 55.37 8.53 -0.60
C ASN A 58 56.54 8.57 0.39
N LEU A 59 56.39 7.90 1.55
CA LEU A 59 57.44 7.84 2.57
C LEU A 59 58.66 7.02 2.11
N VAL A 60 58.44 5.94 1.36
CA VAL A 60 59.51 5.09 0.79
C VAL A 60 60.19 5.77 -0.42
N SER A 61 59.46 6.61 -1.17
CA SER A 61 59.99 7.43 -2.26
C SER A 61 60.78 8.66 -1.75
N PHE A 62 61.74 8.42 -0.87
CA PHE A 62 62.51 9.46 -0.17
C PHE A 62 63.49 10.22 -1.07
N PHE A 63 63.84 9.69 -2.25
CA PHE A 63 64.84 10.29 -3.15
C PHE A 63 64.26 11.18 -4.25
N HIS A 64 62.95 11.13 -4.51
CA HIS A 64 62.33 11.88 -5.61
C HIS A 64 61.11 12.70 -5.19
N HIS A 65 60.87 12.83 -3.86
CA HIS A 65 59.82 13.64 -3.20
C HIS A 65 58.66 14.03 -4.11
N TRP A 66 57.91 13.03 -4.57
CA TRP A 66 56.85 13.24 -5.56
C TRP A 66 55.63 13.95 -4.95
N ASP A 67 55.47 13.90 -3.61
CA ASP A 67 54.48 14.68 -2.84
C ASP A 67 55.00 14.98 -1.40
N PRO A 68 55.80 16.05 -1.20
CA PRO A 68 56.33 16.44 0.11
C PRO A 68 55.21 16.76 1.11
N TYR A 69 55.48 16.56 2.41
CA TYR A 69 54.56 16.96 3.49
C TYR A 69 54.18 18.44 3.34
N PRO A 70 52.88 18.83 3.24
CA PRO A 70 51.65 18.12 3.59
C PRO A 70 50.85 17.61 2.36
N PHE A 71 51.30 16.52 1.71
CA PHE A 71 50.60 15.74 0.68
C PHE A 71 49.58 16.53 -0.19
N ILE A 72 50.07 17.50 -0.97
CA ILE A 72 49.23 18.45 -1.70
C ILE A 72 48.38 17.75 -2.77
N LEU A 73 48.93 16.71 -3.38
CA LEU A 73 48.25 15.96 -4.46
C LEU A 73 47.13 15.10 -3.90
N LEU A 74 47.36 14.46 -2.75
CA LEU A 74 46.32 13.69 -2.07
C LEU A 74 45.17 14.62 -1.65
N ASN A 75 45.50 15.77 -1.06
CA ASN A 75 44.49 16.74 -0.65
C ASN A 75 43.69 17.30 -1.84
N LEU A 76 44.36 17.56 -2.97
CA LEU A 76 43.70 18.00 -4.20
C LEU A 76 42.76 16.92 -4.74
N ALA A 77 43.20 15.66 -4.76
CA ALA A 77 42.38 14.53 -5.21
C ALA A 77 41.12 14.35 -4.34
N PHE A 78 41.26 14.43 -3.01
CA PHE A 78 40.11 14.40 -2.09
C PHE A 78 39.17 15.58 -2.29
N SER A 79 39.70 16.78 -2.52
CA SER A 79 38.91 17.97 -2.79
C SER A 79 38.09 17.81 -4.08
N THR A 80 38.70 17.29 -5.15
CA THR A 80 37.99 16.98 -6.40
C THR A 80 36.97 15.84 -6.22
N GLN A 81 37.30 14.80 -5.43
CA GLN A 81 36.38 13.70 -5.12
C GLN A 81 35.12 14.22 -4.42
N ALA A 82 35.28 15.08 -3.41
CA ALA A 82 34.16 15.71 -2.71
C ALA A 82 33.34 16.63 -3.65
N ALA A 83 34.02 17.41 -4.49
CA ALA A 83 33.37 18.32 -5.43
C ALA A 83 32.51 17.58 -6.47
N TYR A 84 32.94 16.42 -6.97
CA TYR A 84 32.15 15.61 -7.91
C TYR A 84 31.08 14.75 -7.21
N ALA A 85 31.27 14.41 -5.93
CA ALA A 85 30.26 13.69 -5.16
C ALA A 85 28.97 14.50 -4.97
N ALA A 86 29.09 15.82 -4.72
CA ALA A 86 27.93 16.70 -4.52
C ALA A 86 26.87 16.63 -5.64
N PRO A 87 27.20 16.84 -6.94
CA PRO A 87 26.21 16.76 -8.02
C PRO A 87 25.68 15.34 -8.23
N LEU A 88 26.49 14.30 -8.03
CA LEU A 88 26.05 12.92 -8.14
C LEU A 88 25.02 12.56 -7.04
N ILE A 89 25.29 13.01 -5.81
CA ILE A 89 24.36 12.86 -4.68
C ILE A 89 23.07 13.65 -4.96
N LEU A 90 23.15 14.88 -5.46
CA LEU A 90 21.96 15.68 -5.80
C LEU A 90 21.11 15.01 -6.88
N LEU A 91 21.71 14.37 -7.89
CA LEU A 91 20.97 13.62 -8.90
C LEU A 91 20.32 12.37 -8.31
N ALA A 92 21.03 11.65 -7.43
CA ALA A 92 20.48 10.50 -6.73
C ALA A 92 19.32 10.89 -5.80
N GLN A 93 19.44 12.02 -5.10
CA GLN A 93 18.41 12.56 -4.20
C GLN A 93 17.16 13.03 -4.95
N ASN A 94 17.29 13.84 -6.01
CA ASN A 94 16.14 14.28 -6.81
C ASN A 94 15.32 13.10 -7.35
N ARG A 95 15.98 12.01 -7.71
CA ARG A 95 15.27 10.81 -8.18
C ARG A 95 14.59 10.05 -7.04
N GLN A 96 15.25 9.93 -5.89
CA GLN A 96 14.65 9.32 -4.72
C GLN A 96 13.38 10.09 -4.31
N GLU A 97 13.46 11.42 -4.25
CA GLU A 97 12.34 12.30 -3.94
C GLU A 97 11.18 12.17 -4.95
N ASN A 98 11.49 12.08 -6.26
CA ASN A 98 10.47 11.84 -7.28
C ASN A 98 9.78 10.48 -7.10
N ARG A 99 10.54 9.41 -6.80
CA ARG A 99 9.97 8.07 -6.55
C ARG A 99 9.11 8.06 -5.28
N ASP A 100 9.61 8.67 -4.21
CA ASP A 100 8.90 8.78 -2.94
C ASP A 100 7.61 9.58 -3.13
N ARG A 101 7.64 10.65 -3.94
CA ARG A 101 6.45 11.43 -4.29
C ARG A 101 5.39 10.60 -5.03
N VAL A 102 5.79 9.84 -6.05
CA VAL A 102 4.85 8.97 -6.79
C VAL A 102 4.26 7.92 -5.86
N SER A 103 5.08 7.28 -5.01
CA SER A 103 4.60 6.32 -4.02
C SER A 103 3.58 6.94 -3.06
N LEU A 104 3.84 8.15 -2.58
CA LEU A 104 2.93 8.88 -1.69
C LEU A 104 1.62 9.28 -2.38
N GLU A 105 1.67 9.64 -3.66
CA GLU A 105 0.48 9.95 -4.45
C GLU A 105 -0.38 8.69 -4.66
N GLU A 106 0.23 7.55 -5.02
CA GLU A 106 -0.48 6.27 -5.12
C GLU A 106 -1.11 5.85 -3.79
N ASP A 107 -0.38 5.96 -2.69
CA ASP A 107 -0.88 5.58 -1.37
C ASP A 107 -2.06 6.46 -0.93
N ARG A 108 -2.03 7.76 -1.27
CA ARG A 108 -3.17 8.66 -1.04
C ARG A 108 -4.40 8.27 -1.84
N VAL A 109 -4.23 7.89 -3.11
CA VAL A 109 -5.34 7.43 -3.96
C VAL A 109 -5.93 6.14 -3.40
N ARG A 110 -5.08 5.15 -3.09
CA ARG A 110 -5.52 3.88 -2.48
C ARG A 110 -6.25 4.09 -1.14
N ALA A 111 -5.75 5.01 -0.30
CA ALA A 111 -6.39 5.33 0.97
C ALA A 111 -7.77 5.99 0.75
N ALA A 112 -7.91 6.86 -0.25
CA ALA A 112 -9.19 7.48 -0.60
C ALA A 112 -10.20 6.45 -1.11
N GLU A 113 -9.76 5.53 -1.99
CA GLU A 113 -10.59 4.41 -2.48
C GLU A 113 -11.04 3.50 -1.34
N THR A 114 -10.11 3.06 -0.50
CA THR A 114 -10.41 2.19 0.65
C THR A 114 -11.42 2.85 1.60
N LYS A 115 -11.29 4.16 1.82
CA LYS A 115 -12.24 4.93 2.62
C LYS A 115 -13.63 4.94 1.98
N ALA A 116 -13.71 5.21 0.68
CA ALA A 116 -14.98 5.22 -0.06
C ALA A 116 -15.67 3.84 -0.04
N ASP A 117 -14.91 2.77 -0.24
CA ASP A 117 -15.41 1.39 -0.17
C ASP A 117 -15.94 1.06 1.22
N THR A 118 -15.21 1.48 2.27
CA THR A 118 -15.65 1.29 3.66
C THR A 118 -16.94 2.06 3.95
N GLU A 119 -17.06 3.30 3.49
CA GLU A 119 -18.28 4.10 3.62
C GLU A 119 -19.45 3.49 2.84
N PHE A 120 -19.20 2.96 1.65
CA PHE A 120 -20.19 2.25 0.85
C PHE A 120 -20.70 0.99 1.57
N LEU A 121 -19.77 0.12 2.01
CA LEU A 121 -20.10 -1.09 2.76
C LEU A 121 -20.84 -0.78 4.05
N ALA A 122 -20.49 0.30 4.77
CA ALA A 122 -21.20 0.71 5.97
C ALA A 122 -22.65 1.14 5.67
N ARG A 123 -22.89 1.85 4.56
CA ARG A 123 -24.23 2.24 4.12
C ARG A 123 -25.06 1.04 3.68
N GLU A 124 -24.48 0.13 2.91
CA GLU A 124 -25.13 -1.12 2.50
C GLU A 124 -25.44 -2.01 3.71
N LEU A 125 -24.52 -2.11 4.67
CA LEU A 125 -24.79 -2.86 5.91
C LEU A 125 -25.92 -2.23 6.72
N ALA A 126 -25.97 -0.89 6.78
CA ALA A 126 -27.04 -0.17 7.45
C ALA A 126 -28.40 -0.37 6.76
N SER A 127 -28.45 -0.31 5.42
CA SER A 127 -29.68 -0.55 4.65
C SER A 127 -30.18 -1.98 4.80
N VAL A 128 -29.28 -2.96 4.70
CA VAL A 128 -29.58 -4.39 4.93
C VAL A 128 -30.08 -4.61 6.35
N ARG A 129 -29.43 -4.01 7.36
CA ARG A 129 -29.86 -4.12 8.75
C ARG A 129 -31.27 -3.57 8.98
N LEU A 130 -31.61 -2.43 8.35
CA LEU A 130 -32.97 -1.87 8.44
C LEU A 130 -33.99 -2.79 7.77
N ALA A 131 -33.70 -3.28 6.56
CA ALA A 131 -34.58 -4.20 5.84
C ALA A 131 -34.81 -5.52 6.60
N VAL A 132 -33.77 -6.10 7.20
CA VAL A 132 -33.87 -7.31 8.03
C VAL A 132 -34.59 -7.02 9.36
N GLY A 133 -34.33 -5.86 9.97
CA GLY A 133 -35.01 -5.42 11.18
C GLY A 133 -36.53 -5.26 11.02
N ASP A 134 -36.97 -4.79 9.85
CA ASP A 134 -38.38 -4.68 9.52
C ASP A 134 -39.00 -6.04 9.13
N THR A 135 -38.27 -6.92 8.44
CA THR A 135 -38.81 -8.19 7.92
C THR A 135 -38.85 -9.32 8.96
N VAL A 136 -37.93 -9.35 9.92
CA VAL A 136 -37.96 -10.28 11.08
C VAL A 136 -38.59 -9.57 12.27
N THR A 137 -39.78 -8.99 12.07
CA THR A 137 -40.41 -8.20 13.11
C THR A 137 -40.75 -9.09 14.31
N ARG A 138 -40.54 -8.56 15.52
CA ARG A 138 -40.99 -9.14 16.79
C ARG A 138 -42.43 -9.66 16.70
N ASP A 139 -43.29 -8.98 15.94
CA ASP A 139 -44.69 -9.36 15.77
C ASP A 139 -44.87 -10.60 14.89
N TYR A 140 -44.02 -10.83 13.88
CA TYR A 140 -44.01 -12.08 13.12
C TYR A 140 -43.51 -13.23 13.99
N LEU A 141 -42.39 -13.05 14.72
CA LEU A 141 -41.90 -14.06 15.68
C LEU A 141 -42.91 -14.35 16.79
N ARG A 142 -43.60 -13.32 17.29
CA ARG A 142 -44.64 -13.45 18.30
C ARG A 142 -45.84 -14.20 17.74
N LYS A 143 -46.28 -13.87 16.54
CA LYS A 143 -47.40 -14.56 15.90
C LYS A 143 -47.08 -16.02 15.62
N GLU A 144 -45.88 -16.32 15.13
CA GLU A 144 -45.45 -17.71 14.90
C GLU A 144 -45.33 -18.48 16.22
N LEU A 145 -44.83 -17.83 17.29
CA LEU A 145 -44.80 -18.42 18.63
C LEU A 145 -46.21 -18.66 19.19
N ASP A 146 -47.14 -17.71 19.02
CA ASP A 146 -48.53 -17.84 19.46
C ASP A 146 -49.26 -18.93 18.68
N ASP A 147 -49.11 -18.97 17.34
CA ASP A 147 -49.70 -19.98 16.48
C ASP A 147 -49.19 -21.40 16.85
N LEU A 148 -47.87 -21.55 17.10
CA LEU A 148 -47.29 -22.82 17.57
C LEU A 148 -47.77 -23.20 18.97
N LEU A 149 -47.95 -22.21 19.86
CA LEU A 149 -48.42 -22.43 21.23
C LEU A 149 -49.89 -22.86 21.25
N ASP A 150 -50.74 -22.23 20.43
CA ASP A 150 -52.14 -22.60 20.23
C ASP A 150 -52.25 -24.00 19.61
N GLU A 151 -51.41 -24.36 18.65
CA GLU A 151 -51.38 -25.72 18.08
C GLU A 151 -51.01 -26.76 19.13
N LEU A 152 -49.99 -26.50 19.96
CA LEU A 152 -49.60 -27.40 21.04
C LEU A 152 -50.70 -27.52 22.10
N VAL A 153 -51.34 -26.42 22.50
CA VAL A 153 -52.47 -26.42 23.43
C VAL A 153 -53.63 -27.21 22.86
N ALA A 154 -53.97 -27.03 21.58
CA ALA A 154 -55.02 -27.78 20.91
C ALA A 154 -54.72 -29.29 20.89
N ARG A 155 -53.47 -29.69 20.61
CA ARG A 155 -53.04 -31.10 20.67
C ARG A 155 -53.10 -31.70 22.08
N LEU A 156 -52.88 -30.90 23.12
CA LEU A 156 -53.00 -31.34 24.52
C LEU A 156 -54.45 -31.38 25.01
N GLN A 157 -55.31 -30.51 24.50
CA GLN A 157 -56.73 -30.44 24.84
C GLN A 157 -57.59 -31.44 24.07
N THR A 158 -57.15 -31.87 22.89
CA THR A 158 -57.80 -32.99 22.21
C THR A 158 -57.53 -34.24 23.06
N PRO A 159 -58.52 -34.77 23.80
CA PRO A 159 -58.34 -36.05 24.46
C PRO A 159 -58.10 -37.02 23.30
N LYS A 160 -56.97 -37.74 23.32
CA LYS A 160 -56.75 -38.89 22.45
C LYS A 160 -58.09 -39.64 22.40
N PRO A 161 -58.82 -39.66 21.27
CA PRO A 161 -60.07 -40.39 21.23
C PRO A 161 -59.68 -41.82 21.54
N ALA A 162 -60.13 -42.29 22.69
CA ALA A 162 -60.00 -43.68 23.07
C ALA A 162 -60.50 -44.48 21.87
N GLU A 163 -59.70 -45.44 21.45
CA GLU A 163 -60.02 -46.41 20.41
C GLU A 163 -61.45 -46.92 20.62
N GLU A 164 -62.42 -46.39 19.88
CA GLU A 164 -63.67 -47.08 19.68
C GLU A 164 -63.38 -48.17 18.67
N ASN A 165 -62.96 -49.30 19.23
CA ASN A 165 -62.66 -50.54 18.55
C ASN A 165 -63.97 -51.10 17.99
N PRO A 166 -64.23 -51.08 16.66
CA PRO A 166 -65.38 -51.79 16.11
C PRO A 166 -64.90 -53.20 15.80
N VAL A 167 -64.86 -54.06 16.82
CA VAL A 167 -64.61 -55.49 16.62
C VAL A 167 -65.91 -56.26 16.86
N SER A 168 -66.39 -56.77 15.73
CA SER A 168 -67.11 -58.03 15.55
C SER A 168 -68.62 -58.00 15.72
N ASP A 169 -69.27 -57.95 14.55
CA ASP A 169 -70.42 -58.79 14.19
C ASP A 169 -70.34 -60.23 14.77
N ALA A 170 -71.51 -60.89 14.78
CA ALA A 170 -71.81 -62.28 15.19
C ALA A 170 -71.94 -62.46 16.71
N GLU A 171 -73.09 -62.86 17.26
CA GLU A 171 -73.80 -64.13 17.04
C GLU A 171 -75.23 -63.97 17.63
N ARG A 172 -76.32 -64.39 16.93
CA ARG A 172 -77.28 -65.47 17.34
C ARG A 172 -77.76 -65.40 18.81
N ASP A 173 -79.05 -65.36 19.15
CA ASP A 173 -80.26 -66.04 18.64
C ASP A 173 -81.52 -65.25 19.01
#